data_AF-A0A958ZKK8-F1
#
_entry.id   AF-A0A958ZKK8-F1
#
_cell.length_a   1.000
_cell.length_b   1.000
_cell.length_c   1.000
_cell.angle_alpha   90.00
_cell.angle_beta   90.00
_cell.angle_gamma   90.00
#
_symmetry.space_group_name_H-M   'P 1'
#
loop_
_entity.id
_entity.type
_entity.pdbx_description
1 polymer ?
#
loop_
_entity_poly.entity_id
_entity_poly.type
_entity_poly.pdbx_seq_one_letter_code
_entity_poly.pdbx_strand_id
1 'polypeptide(L)'
;MDQHLSIFRPYDRDPKHEDQLTRAALIVMRLVPLCQEAFLGLADCPRLSALPRPRFDMQTESLVALDIEVEDPTVDELVSVFLGPHEDLVAGTDELNVASERRARYDGVIQYGTALVVVIESKLYASASEQQALEINTKQLGHQAKRWVPVRWQDLLDRWWNLVELGVLGPAEAAVLNDFFDNAEMNFGDLLPYTDLERCGDHAGRQLRRLRTILETATGFTAEVRDVGGHAGVKFPQDQVVAFDRVSLYIEGDNVVLSAWPAELAPQYKRVYAHPDRAEALIALTEEPGWHVQGNFHLAFWRSSGPQRWYPTRRLPGSTYVRQWVDDFSDGRAGRRPRKELNDSLFRGWLIQRGYAADAEMGSLDEWSDRLPMEKFDVRPSIQVTRSWQYTDAVTRDRTGQLTAEVRDAINRLLSALDEPQLHDLTQSYAD
;
A
#
# COMPACT_ATOMS: atom_id res chain seq x y z
N MET A 1 -2.91 -24.81 -18.07
CA MET A 1 -4.17 -25.47 -17.64
C MET A 1 -3.73 -26.61 -16.74
N ASP A 2 -3.33 -26.29 -15.51
CA ASP A 2 -2.80 -27.30 -14.59
C ASP A 2 -3.93 -27.83 -13.70
N GLN A 3 -4.43 -28.99 -14.09
CA GLN A 3 -5.37 -29.81 -13.33
C GLN A 3 -4.62 -30.49 -12.18
N HIS A 4 -4.22 -29.71 -11.18
CA HIS A 4 -3.86 -30.27 -9.87
C HIS A 4 -5.16 -30.59 -9.12
N LEU A 5 -5.25 -31.81 -8.57
CA LEU A 5 -6.31 -32.22 -7.66
C LEU A 5 -6.17 -31.41 -6.36
N SER A 6 -6.79 -30.23 -6.30
CA SER A 6 -6.78 -29.37 -5.12
C SER A 6 -8.11 -29.48 -4.37
N ILE A 7 -8.04 -29.71 -3.05
CA ILE A 7 -9.22 -29.74 -2.18
C ILE A 7 -9.91 -28.37 -2.05
N PHE A 8 -9.20 -27.29 -2.41
CA PHE A 8 -9.65 -25.91 -2.31
C PHE A 8 -10.39 -25.43 -3.57
N ARG A 9 -10.20 -26.08 -4.72
CA ARG A 9 -10.90 -25.70 -5.95
C ARG A 9 -12.35 -26.23 -5.96
N PRO A 10 -13.36 -25.37 -6.12
CA PRO A 10 -14.74 -25.82 -6.31
C PRO A 10 -14.93 -26.46 -7.70
N TYR A 11 -15.81 -27.45 -7.80
CA TYR A 11 -16.16 -28.08 -9.09
C TYR A 11 -17.11 -27.19 -9.92
N ASP A 12 -18.10 -26.54 -9.29
CA ASP A 12 -19.21 -25.84 -9.98
C ASP A 12 -19.48 -24.41 -9.46
N ARG A 13 -18.51 -23.78 -8.77
CA ARG A 13 -18.65 -22.39 -8.27
C ARG A 13 -17.50 -21.52 -8.70
N ASP A 14 -17.74 -20.22 -8.76
CA ASP A 14 -16.68 -19.23 -8.95
C ASP A 14 -15.66 -19.35 -7.80
N PRO A 15 -14.38 -19.68 -8.10
CA PRO A 15 -13.35 -19.81 -7.08
C PRO A 15 -13.02 -18.49 -6.37
N LYS A 16 -13.45 -17.34 -6.90
CA LYS A 16 -13.22 -16.01 -6.32
C LYS A 16 -14.32 -15.54 -5.36
N HIS A 17 -15.36 -16.33 -5.15
CA HIS A 17 -16.44 -15.96 -4.22
C HIS A 17 -15.95 -16.04 -2.76
N GLU A 18 -16.40 -15.14 -1.88
CA GLU A 18 -15.95 -15.06 -0.47
C GLU A 18 -16.11 -16.38 0.30
N ASP A 19 -17.25 -17.06 0.14
CA ASP A 19 -17.49 -18.41 0.65
C ASP A 19 -16.35 -19.39 0.34
N GLN A 20 -15.68 -19.30 -0.81
CA GLN A 20 -14.62 -20.25 -1.17
C GLN A 20 -13.37 -20.05 -0.31
N LEU A 21 -13.03 -18.81 0.03
CA LEU A 21 -11.91 -18.54 0.93
C LEU A 21 -12.25 -18.97 2.36
N THR A 22 -13.47 -18.69 2.84
CA THR A 22 -13.94 -19.16 4.15
C THR A 22 -13.95 -20.68 4.21
N ARG A 23 -14.45 -21.36 3.17
CA ARG A 23 -14.41 -22.83 3.06
C ARG A 23 -12.98 -23.35 3.19
N ALA A 24 -12.07 -22.76 2.42
CA ALA A 24 -10.67 -23.17 2.40
C ALA A 24 -10.02 -22.99 3.77
N ALA A 25 -10.28 -21.87 4.44
CA ALA A 25 -9.82 -21.61 5.81
C ALA A 25 -10.38 -22.63 6.83
N LEU A 26 -11.67 -22.97 6.77
CA LEU A 26 -12.26 -23.99 7.65
C LEU A 26 -11.63 -25.38 7.41
N ILE A 27 -11.34 -25.73 6.16
CA ILE A 27 -10.64 -26.98 5.83
C ILE A 27 -9.23 -26.98 6.43
N VAL A 28 -8.47 -25.89 6.28
CA VAL A 28 -7.14 -25.74 6.88
C VAL A 28 -7.22 -25.89 8.39
N MET A 29 -8.11 -25.17 9.07
CA MET A 29 -8.27 -25.29 10.53
C MET A 29 -8.70 -26.69 10.98
N ARG A 30 -9.46 -27.42 10.15
CA ARG A 30 -9.84 -28.81 10.45
C ARG A 30 -8.65 -29.78 10.34
N LEU A 31 -7.74 -29.54 9.40
CA LEU A 31 -6.66 -30.47 9.06
C LEU A 31 -5.31 -30.11 9.71
N VAL A 32 -5.12 -28.86 10.10
CA VAL A 32 -3.86 -28.32 10.62
C VAL A 32 -4.10 -27.67 12.00
N PRO A 33 -3.89 -28.39 13.11
CA PRO A 33 -4.19 -27.90 14.47
C PRO A 33 -3.47 -26.60 14.85
N LEU A 34 -2.24 -26.37 14.36
CA LEU A 34 -1.53 -25.10 14.63
C LEU A 34 -2.18 -23.90 13.94
N CYS A 35 -2.79 -24.09 12.76
CA CYS A 35 -3.57 -23.03 12.10
C CYS A 35 -4.85 -22.72 12.89
N GLN A 36 -5.48 -23.75 13.46
CA GLN A 36 -6.64 -23.58 14.33
C GLN A 36 -6.28 -22.87 15.64
N GLU A 37 -5.17 -23.23 16.28
CA GLU A 37 -4.63 -22.53 17.46
C GLU A 37 -4.34 -21.06 17.14
N ALA A 38 -3.73 -20.77 15.99
CA ALA A 38 -3.44 -19.41 15.56
C ALA A 38 -4.71 -18.56 15.37
N PHE A 39 -5.77 -19.14 14.81
CA PHE A 39 -7.08 -18.51 14.68
C PHE A 39 -7.73 -18.24 16.04
N LEU A 40 -7.77 -19.25 16.93
CA LEU A 40 -8.30 -19.08 18.29
C LEU A 40 -7.56 -17.98 19.05
N GLY A 41 -6.24 -17.90 18.91
CA GLY A 41 -5.44 -16.84 19.52
C GLY A 41 -5.64 -15.45 18.91
N LEU A 42 -6.15 -15.32 17.68
CA LEU A 42 -6.58 -14.03 17.12
C LEU A 42 -7.98 -13.65 17.60
N ALA A 43 -8.85 -14.63 17.76
CA ALA A 43 -10.19 -14.47 18.30
C ALA A 43 -10.22 -14.36 19.84
N ASP A 44 -9.06 -14.31 20.51
CA ASP A 44 -8.91 -14.30 21.96
C ASP A 44 -9.70 -15.42 22.66
N CYS A 45 -9.71 -16.62 22.07
CA CYS A 45 -10.38 -17.79 22.61
C CYS A 45 -9.41 -18.66 23.45
N PRO A 46 -9.95 -19.58 24.29
CA PRO A 46 -9.12 -20.57 24.98
C PRO A 46 -8.26 -21.40 24.01
N ARG A 47 -7.10 -21.86 24.50
CA ARG A 47 -6.19 -22.72 23.73
C ARG A 47 -6.88 -24.01 23.29
N LEU A 48 -6.57 -24.48 22.07
CA LEU A 48 -7.12 -25.70 21.50
C LEU A 48 -6.90 -26.92 22.40
N SER A 49 -5.77 -26.99 23.11
CA SER A 49 -5.45 -28.07 24.04
C SER A 49 -6.39 -28.17 25.24
N ALA A 50 -7.12 -27.09 25.57
CA ALA A 50 -8.08 -27.03 26.66
C ALA A 50 -9.53 -27.24 26.18
N LEU A 51 -9.76 -27.31 24.87
CA LEU A 51 -11.08 -27.40 24.28
C LEU A 51 -11.42 -28.84 23.88
N PRO A 52 -12.72 -29.23 23.92
CA PRO A 52 -13.18 -30.49 23.35
C PRO A 52 -12.89 -30.61 21.84
N ARG A 53 -13.04 -31.82 21.28
CA ARG A 53 -12.82 -32.05 19.85
C ARG A 53 -13.76 -31.16 19.02
N PRO A 54 -13.23 -30.40 18.04
CA PRO A 54 -14.03 -29.46 17.27
C PRO A 54 -14.94 -30.17 16.24
N ARG A 55 -16.10 -29.58 16.01
CA ARG A 55 -16.97 -29.80 14.85
C ARG A 55 -17.04 -28.54 14.01
N PHE A 56 -17.05 -28.69 12.69
CA PHE A 56 -17.08 -27.60 11.73
C PHE A 56 -18.31 -27.75 10.85
N ASP A 57 -19.10 -26.71 10.74
CA ASP A 57 -20.23 -26.61 9.82
C ASP A 57 -20.06 -25.33 8.98
N MET A 58 -20.34 -25.41 7.68
CA MET A 58 -20.17 -24.28 6.76
C MET A 58 -21.53 -23.93 6.16
N GLN A 59 -21.79 -22.64 5.94
CA GLN A 59 -22.97 -22.17 5.22
C GLN A 59 -24.26 -22.75 5.84
N THR A 60 -24.34 -22.64 7.17
CA THR A 60 -25.36 -23.27 8.02
C THR A 60 -26.22 -22.20 8.69
N GLU A 61 -27.51 -22.49 8.88
CA GLU A 61 -28.38 -21.68 9.74
C GLU A 61 -28.45 -22.22 11.18
N SER A 62 -27.73 -23.30 11.47
CA SER A 62 -27.76 -23.98 12.77
C SER A 62 -26.46 -23.75 13.52
N LEU A 63 -26.56 -23.19 14.73
CA LEU A 63 -25.43 -23.04 15.64
C LEU A 63 -25.16 -24.29 16.47
N VAL A 64 -26.09 -25.26 16.48
CA VAL A 64 -25.99 -26.52 17.21
C VAL A 64 -26.12 -27.68 16.23
N ALA A 65 -25.23 -28.67 16.36
CA ALA A 65 -25.48 -29.99 15.81
C ALA A 65 -26.10 -30.86 16.89
N LEU A 66 -27.40 -31.12 16.76
CA LEU A 66 -28.17 -31.94 17.68
C LEU A 66 -27.71 -33.41 17.57
N ASP A 67 -26.72 -33.79 18.36
CA ASP A 67 -26.57 -35.18 18.85
C ASP A 67 -27.07 -35.30 20.29
N ILE A 68 -27.75 -34.27 20.81
CA ILE A 68 -28.24 -34.31 22.18
C ILE A 68 -29.69 -33.83 22.22
N GLU A 69 -30.56 -34.75 22.62
CA GLU A 69 -31.94 -34.53 23.07
C GLU A 69 -31.97 -33.68 24.37
N VAL A 70 -31.26 -32.55 24.42
CA VAL A 70 -31.32 -31.61 25.54
C VAL A 70 -32.41 -30.60 25.23
N GLU A 71 -33.45 -30.58 26.07
CA GLU A 71 -34.31 -29.40 26.22
C GLU A 71 -33.42 -28.23 26.66
N ASP A 72 -33.35 -27.17 25.85
CA ASP A 72 -32.59 -25.93 26.10
C ASP A 72 -31.06 -26.09 26.12
N PRO A 73 -30.41 -26.39 24.97
CA PRO A 73 -28.96 -26.48 24.89
C PRO A 73 -28.31 -25.15 25.32
N THR A 74 -27.29 -25.24 26.17
CA THR A 74 -26.54 -24.08 26.69
C THR A 74 -25.04 -24.26 26.49
N VAL A 75 -24.35 -23.19 26.09
CA VAL A 75 -22.89 -23.14 25.96
C VAL A 75 -22.28 -22.17 26.97
N ASP A 76 -21.04 -22.41 27.37
CA ASP A 76 -20.34 -21.50 28.29
C ASP A 76 -20.04 -20.17 27.59
N GLU A 77 -19.53 -20.20 26.35
CA GLU A 77 -19.22 -19.00 25.58
C GLU A 77 -19.67 -19.08 24.10
N LEU A 78 -20.26 -18.00 23.61
CA LEU A 78 -20.54 -17.77 22.19
C LEU A 78 -19.71 -16.59 21.68
N VAL A 79 -18.85 -16.85 20.69
CA VAL A 79 -17.98 -15.83 20.08
C VAL A 79 -18.36 -15.64 18.61
N SER A 80 -18.79 -14.44 18.25
CA SER A 80 -18.98 -14.06 16.84
C SER A 80 -17.70 -13.44 16.29
N VAL A 81 -17.11 -14.05 15.27
CA VAL A 81 -15.90 -13.57 14.60
C VAL A 81 -16.28 -12.94 13.28
N PHE A 82 -15.95 -11.66 13.12
CA PHE A 82 -16.01 -10.99 11.84
C PHE A 82 -14.64 -11.06 11.16
N LEU A 83 -14.52 -11.87 10.12
CA LEU A 83 -13.29 -12.04 9.36
C LEU A 83 -13.29 -11.08 8.16
N GLY A 84 -12.73 -9.90 8.37
CA GLY A 84 -12.79 -8.76 7.44
C GLY A 84 -11.46 -8.41 6.76
N PRO A 85 -11.47 -7.44 5.83
CA PRO A 85 -10.29 -7.02 5.08
C PRO A 85 -9.33 -6.10 5.88
N HIS A 86 -8.21 -5.78 5.23
CA HIS A 86 -6.89 -5.42 5.78
C HIS A 86 -6.77 -4.20 6.70
N GLU A 87 -7.16 -3.01 6.26
CA GLU A 87 -6.45 -1.80 6.73
C GLU A 87 -7.18 -1.05 7.85
N ASP A 88 -8.52 -1.04 7.83
CA ASP A 88 -9.34 -0.19 8.72
C ASP A 88 -10.26 -0.97 9.65
N LEU A 89 -10.09 -2.29 9.75
CA LEU A 89 -10.92 -3.10 10.64
C LEU A 89 -10.50 -2.84 12.10
N VAL A 90 -11.31 -2.08 12.82
CA VAL A 90 -11.17 -1.79 14.25
C VAL A 90 -12.39 -2.36 14.97
N ALA A 91 -12.21 -2.90 16.17
CA ALA A 91 -13.34 -3.33 16.99
C ALA A 91 -14.25 -2.14 17.29
N GLY A 92 -15.49 -2.19 16.78
CA GLY A 92 -16.54 -1.27 17.18
C GLY A 92 -16.90 -1.44 18.66
N THR A 93 -17.65 -0.47 19.20
CA THR A 93 -18.18 -0.52 20.57
C THR A 93 -19.52 -1.24 20.67
N ASP A 94 -20.06 -1.71 19.55
CA ASP A 94 -21.40 -2.28 19.49
C ASP A 94 -21.47 -3.62 20.20
N GLU A 95 -22.60 -3.86 20.88
CA GLU A 95 -22.86 -5.12 21.58
C GLU A 95 -23.40 -6.18 20.61
N LEU A 96 -23.01 -7.44 20.86
CA LEU A 96 -23.53 -8.58 20.10
C LEU A 96 -25.03 -8.78 20.37
N ASN A 97 -25.84 -8.62 19.32
CA ASN A 97 -27.28 -8.91 19.33
C ASN A 97 -27.55 -10.39 19.01
N VAL A 98 -27.76 -11.17 20.06
CA VAL A 98 -28.09 -12.60 20.00
C VAL A 98 -29.60 -12.89 19.92
N ALA A 99 -30.44 -11.84 19.94
CA ALA A 99 -31.90 -11.93 19.82
C ALA A 99 -32.37 -11.61 18.39
N SER A 100 -31.46 -11.67 17.41
CA SER A 100 -31.79 -11.37 16.03
C SER A 100 -32.77 -12.40 15.46
N GLU A 101 -33.85 -11.94 14.83
CA GLU A 101 -34.79 -12.78 14.08
C GLU A 101 -34.33 -13.01 12.63
N ARG A 102 -33.15 -12.52 12.26
CA ARG A 102 -32.60 -12.70 10.91
C ARG A 102 -32.55 -14.20 10.56
N ARG A 103 -32.98 -14.52 9.34
CA ARG A 103 -32.66 -15.82 8.70
C ARG A 103 -31.20 -15.78 8.25
N ALA A 104 -30.30 -15.93 9.21
CA ALA A 104 -28.87 -15.92 8.97
C ALA A 104 -28.40 -17.28 8.44
N ARG A 105 -27.51 -17.24 7.45
CA ARG A 105 -26.72 -18.38 7.00
C ARG A 105 -25.27 -18.01 7.24
N TYR A 106 -24.70 -18.57 8.29
CA TYR A 106 -23.36 -18.24 8.74
C TYR A 106 -22.33 -18.90 7.83
N ASP A 107 -21.27 -18.17 7.50
CA ASP A 107 -20.21 -18.67 6.61
C ASP A 107 -19.48 -19.86 7.23
N GLY A 108 -19.23 -19.83 8.54
CA GLY A 108 -18.66 -20.94 9.30
C GLY A 108 -19.15 -20.99 10.74
N VAL A 109 -19.24 -22.19 11.29
CA VAL A 109 -19.49 -22.44 12.72
C VAL A 109 -18.50 -23.50 13.19
N ILE A 110 -17.79 -23.21 14.29
CA ILE A 110 -16.88 -24.15 14.96
C ILE A 110 -17.39 -24.39 16.38
N GLN A 111 -17.69 -25.64 16.70
CA GLN A 111 -18.21 -26.05 18.00
C GLN A 111 -17.18 -26.88 18.76
N TYR A 112 -16.95 -26.56 20.03
CA TYR A 112 -16.08 -27.30 20.94
C TYR A 112 -16.90 -27.86 22.12
N GLY A 113 -17.87 -28.72 21.80
CA GLY A 113 -18.84 -29.22 22.79
C GLY A 113 -19.67 -28.08 23.38
N THR A 114 -19.94 -28.13 24.69
CA THR A 114 -20.64 -27.07 25.41
C THR A 114 -19.73 -25.91 25.84
N ALA A 115 -18.41 -26.03 25.68
CA ALA A 115 -17.47 -25.04 26.19
C ALA A 115 -17.42 -23.77 25.33
N LEU A 116 -17.46 -23.91 24.00
CA LEU A 116 -17.31 -22.78 23.08
C LEU A 116 -18.01 -23.03 21.76
N VAL A 117 -18.74 -22.02 21.29
CA VAL A 117 -19.22 -21.92 19.91
C VAL A 117 -18.65 -20.66 19.27
N VAL A 118 -17.95 -20.83 18.15
CA VAL A 118 -17.45 -19.73 17.33
C VAL A 118 -18.28 -19.65 16.05
N VAL A 119 -18.89 -18.49 15.81
CA VAL A 119 -19.63 -18.18 14.58
C VAL A 119 -18.76 -17.27 13.73
N ILE A 120 -18.61 -17.55 12.44
CA ILE A 120 -17.75 -16.81 11.52
C ILE A 120 -18.61 -16.21 10.42
N GLU A 121 -18.49 -14.90 10.26
CA GLU A 121 -18.99 -14.13 9.12
C GLU A 121 -17.79 -13.51 8.42
N SER A 122 -17.65 -13.71 7.11
CA SER A 122 -16.49 -13.25 6.36
C SER A 122 -16.86 -12.29 5.25
N LYS A 123 -16.04 -11.26 5.07
CA LYS A 123 -16.16 -10.28 4.00
C LYS A 123 -14.79 -9.91 3.46
N LEU A 124 -14.70 -9.75 2.14
CA LEU A 124 -13.42 -9.49 1.46
C LEU A 124 -13.23 -8.03 1.02
N TYR A 125 -14.24 -7.19 1.16
CA TYR A 125 -14.25 -5.82 0.63
C TYR A 125 -14.36 -4.78 1.75
N ALA A 126 -13.58 -3.70 1.65
CA ALA A 126 -13.40 -2.72 2.73
C ALA A 126 -14.69 -2.00 3.17
N SER A 127 -15.69 -1.90 2.29
CA SER A 127 -16.99 -1.30 2.58
C SER A 127 -18.00 -2.28 3.20
N ALA A 128 -17.55 -3.48 3.60
CA ALA A 128 -18.44 -4.49 4.15
C ALA A 128 -18.94 -4.10 5.54
N SER A 129 -20.25 -4.25 5.75
CA SER A 129 -20.86 -4.02 7.05
C SER A 129 -20.58 -5.18 8.00
N GLU A 130 -20.10 -4.86 9.20
CA GLU A 130 -19.93 -5.80 10.31
C GLU A 130 -21.26 -6.22 10.96
N GLN A 131 -22.37 -5.57 10.59
CA GLN A 131 -23.71 -5.82 11.14
C GLN A 131 -24.10 -7.30 11.09
N GLN A 132 -23.65 -8.04 10.07
CA GLN A 132 -23.95 -9.45 9.96
C GLN A 132 -23.30 -10.30 11.07
N ALA A 133 -22.12 -9.91 11.55
CA ALA A 133 -21.47 -10.55 12.68
C ALA A 133 -22.04 -10.09 14.03
N LEU A 134 -22.65 -8.90 14.09
CA LEU A 134 -23.31 -8.38 15.29
C LEU A 134 -24.71 -8.97 15.49
N GLU A 135 -25.37 -9.45 14.44
CA GLU A 135 -26.74 -9.96 14.48
C GLU A 135 -26.79 -11.48 14.37
N ILE A 136 -26.68 -12.15 15.51
CA ILE A 136 -26.70 -13.62 15.61
C ILE A 136 -28.09 -14.09 16.03
N ASN A 137 -28.69 -14.94 15.21
CA ASN A 137 -29.88 -15.71 15.58
C ASN A 137 -29.44 -17.03 16.24
N THR A 138 -29.64 -17.13 17.56
CA THR A 138 -29.24 -18.30 18.34
C THR A 138 -30.24 -19.46 18.28
N LYS A 139 -31.44 -19.26 17.72
CA LYS A 139 -32.52 -20.26 17.65
C LYS A 139 -32.70 -21.04 18.96
N GLN A 140 -32.75 -20.33 20.09
CA GLN A 140 -32.92 -20.86 21.46
C GLN A 140 -31.67 -21.47 22.12
N LEU A 141 -30.48 -21.34 21.54
CA LEU A 141 -29.23 -21.69 22.22
C LEU A 141 -28.95 -20.71 23.38
N GLY A 142 -28.95 -21.24 24.60
CA GLY A 142 -28.50 -20.52 25.80
C GLY A 142 -26.99 -20.30 25.80
N HIS A 143 -26.53 -19.22 26.43
CA HIS A 143 -25.11 -18.91 26.58
C HIS A 143 -24.85 -18.21 27.91
N GLN A 144 -23.72 -18.52 28.57
CA GLN A 144 -23.31 -17.81 29.80
C GLN A 144 -22.56 -16.52 29.48
N ALA A 145 -21.69 -16.55 28.48
CA ALA A 145 -20.96 -15.41 27.98
C ALA A 145 -21.15 -15.25 26.46
N LYS A 146 -21.11 -14.00 26.00
CA LYS A 146 -21.15 -13.67 24.57
C LYS A 146 -20.25 -12.48 24.26
N ARG A 147 -19.62 -12.50 23.09
CA ARG A 147 -18.87 -11.37 22.55
C ARG A 147 -18.70 -11.49 21.05
N TRP A 148 -18.27 -10.41 20.43
CA TRP A 148 -17.80 -10.43 19.06
C TRP A 148 -16.35 -9.97 18.97
N VAL A 149 -15.63 -10.43 17.95
CA VAL A 149 -14.23 -10.10 17.72
C VAL A 149 -14.01 -9.88 16.22
N PRO A 150 -13.48 -8.71 15.80
CA PRO A 150 -12.97 -8.57 14.46
C PRO A 150 -11.62 -9.26 14.32
N VAL A 151 -11.46 -10.04 13.26
CA VAL A 151 -10.17 -10.63 12.86
C VAL A 151 -9.89 -10.18 11.42
N ARG A 152 -8.68 -9.70 11.16
CA ARG A 152 -8.26 -9.35 9.80
C ARG A 152 -7.80 -10.60 9.08
N TRP A 153 -8.22 -10.77 7.82
CA TRP A 153 -7.68 -11.81 6.95
C TRP A 153 -6.15 -11.77 6.91
N GLN A 154 -5.57 -10.57 6.88
CA GLN A 154 -4.12 -10.38 6.91
C GLN A 154 -3.44 -11.06 8.09
N ASP A 155 -3.94 -10.82 9.30
CA ASP A 155 -3.29 -11.29 10.52
C ASP A 155 -3.38 -12.81 10.61
N LEU A 156 -4.51 -13.38 10.17
CA LEU A 156 -4.70 -14.83 10.10
C LEU A 156 -3.74 -15.47 9.08
N LEU A 157 -3.72 -14.95 7.86
CA LEU A 157 -2.88 -15.46 6.79
C LEU A 157 -1.39 -15.28 7.10
N ASP A 158 -1.01 -14.18 7.75
CA ASP A 158 0.36 -13.94 8.20
C ASP A 158 0.79 -14.96 9.26
N ARG A 159 -0.05 -15.21 10.28
CA ARG A 159 0.23 -16.25 11.28
C ARG A 159 0.38 -17.63 10.65
N TRP A 160 -0.45 -17.97 9.65
CA TRP A 160 -0.34 -19.24 8.95
C TRP A 160 0.90 -19.32 8.07
N TRP A 161 1.25 -18.25 7.37
CA TRP A 161 2.46 -18.20 6.55
C TRP A 161 3.71 -18.37 7.42
N ASN A 162 3.74 -17.73 8.59
CA ASN A 162 4.82 -17.90 9.58
C ASN A 162 4.99 -19.36 10.01
N LEU A 163 3.90 -20.15 10.13
CA LEU A 163 4.00 -21.58 10.46
C LEU A 163 4.71 -22.39 9.37
N VAL A 164 4.49 -22.05 8.09
CA VAL A 164 5.19 -22.67 6.95
C VAL A 164 6.67 -22.32 7.01
N GLU A 165 7.00 -21.04 7.15
CA GLU A 165 8.40 -20.57 7.17
C GLU A 165 9.20 -21.11 8.35
N LEU A 166 8.58 -21.24 9.52
CA LEU A 166 9.22 -21.82 10.69
C LEU A 166 9.46 -23.33 10.57
N GLY A 167 8.86 -24.00 9.59
CA GLY A 167 9.02 -25.44 9.37
C GLY A 167 8.49 -26.31 10.51
N VAL A 168 7.52 -25.80 11.27
CA VAL A 168 6.95 -26.50 12.46
C VAL A 168 5.85 -27.50 12.12
N LEU A 169 5.39 -27.52 10.86
CA LEU A 169 4.31 -28.36 10.37
C LEU A 169 4.81 -29.73 9.93
N GLY A 170 3.99 -30.77 10.14
CA GLY A 170 4.25 -32.08 9.55
C GLY A 170 4.16 -32.03 8.01
N PRO A 171 4.76 -32.99 7.27
CA PRO A 171 4.80 -32.94 5.80
C PRO A 171 3.42 -32.84 5.13
N ALA A 172 2.41 -33.54 5.66
CA ALA A 172 1.05 -33.49 5.13
C ALA A 172 0.36 -32.15 5.43
N GLU A 173 0.57 -31.59 6.62
CA GLU A 173 0.01 -30.28 7.02
C GLU A 173 0.63 -29.16 6.19
N ALA A 174 1.95 -29.21 5.97
CA ALA A 174 2.66 -28.28 5.10
C ALA A 174 2.15 -28.36 3.66
N ALA A 175 1.93 -29.56 3.12
CA ALA A 175 1.36 -29.72 1.79
C ALA A 175 -0.04 -29.11 1.67
N VAL A 176 -0.92 -29.35 2.65
CA VAL A 176 -2.27 -28.75 2.69
C VAL A 176 -2.19 -27.23 2.75
N LEU A 177 -1.28 -26.67 3.56
CA LEU A 177 -1.17 -25.22 3.72
C LEU A 177 -0.54 -24.54 2.50
N ASN A 178 0.41 -25.19 1.83
CA ASN A 178 0.96 -24.72 0.55
C ASN A 178 -0.11 -24.73 -0.54
N ASP A 179 -0.88 -25.83 -0.68
CA ASP A 179 -2.01 -25.89 -1.62
C ASP A 179 -3.06 -24.80 -1.34
N PHE A 180 -3.25 -24.44 -0.07
CA PHE A 180 -4.13 -23.33 0.33
C PHE A 180 -3.57 -21.99 -0.15
N PHE A 181 -2.28 -21.72 0.09
CA PHE A 181 -1.65 -20.47 -0.34
C PHE A 181 -1.59 -20.35 -1.87
N ASP A 182 -1.34 -21.44 -2.60
CA ASP A 182 -1.43 -21.45 -4.07
C ASP A 182 -2.85 -21.09 -4.55
N ASN A 183 -3.87 -21.64 -3.89
CA ASN A 183 -5.26 -21.31 -4.20
C ASN A 183 -5.61 -19.86 -3.84
N ALA A 184 -5.10 -19.35 -2.71
CA ALA A 184 -5.30 -17.99 -2.26
C ALA A 184 -4.59 -16.98 -3.17
N GLU A 185 -3.35 -17.25 -3.60
CA GLU A 185 -2.62 -16.41 -4.55
C GLU A 185 -3.38 -16.28 -5.88
N MET A 186 -3.90 -17.41 -6.39
CA MET A 186 -4.60 -17.45 -7.67
C MET A 186 -5.94 -16.69 -7.66
N ASN A 187 -6.68 -16.72 -6.54
CA ASN A 187 -8.07 -16.25 -6.50
C ASN A 187 -8.30 -15.02 -5.61
N PHE A 188 -7.39 -14.79 -4.66
CA PHE A 188 -7.50 -13.82 -3.57
C PHE A 188 -6.16 -13.13 -3.27
N GLY A 189 -5.28 -13.00 -4.26
CA GLY A 189 -3.90 -12.54 -4.07
C GLY A 189 -3.78 -11.21 -3.31
N ASP A 190 -4.70 -10.27 -3.52
CA ASP A 190 -4.75 -9.00 -2.77
C ASP A 190 -4.91 -9.15 -1.26
N LEU A 191 -5.34 -10.33 -0.77
CA LEU A 191 -5.53 -10.59 0.64
C LEU A 191 -4.33 -11.24 1.34
N LEU A 192 -3.35 -11.71 0.57
CA LEU A 192 -2.18 -12.36 1.14
C LEU A 192 -1.29 -11.36 1.90
N PRO A 193 -0.45 -11.86 2.83
CA PRO A 193 0.45 -11.01 3.60
C PRO A 193 1.34 -10.14 2.70
N TYR A 194 1.50 -8.88 3.10
CA TYR A 194 2.40 -7.92 2.49
C TYR A 194 3.38 -7.36 3.54
N THR A 195 3.73 -8.17 4.54
CA THR A 195 4.62 -7.75 5.65
C THR A 195 6.03 -7.39 5.19
N ASP A 196 6.46 -7.95 4.06
CA ASP A 196 7.71 -7.63 3.39
C ASP A 196 7.59 -7.86 1.87
N LEU A 197 8.53 -7.31 1.12
CA LEU A 197 8.56 -7.43 -0.34
C LEU A 197 8.75 -8.87 -0.85
N GLU A 198 9.35 -9.78 -0.08
CA GLU A 198 9.50 -11.19 -0.50
C GLU A 198 8.12 -11.85 -0.56
N ARG A 199 7.31 -11.67 0.48
CA ARG A 199 5.94 -12.21 0.56
C ARG A 199 4.97 -11.52 -0.41
N CYS A 200 5.28 -10.30 -0.82
CA CYS A 200 4.53 -9.64 -1.89
C CYS A 200 4.66 -10.38 -3.23
N GLY A 201 5.77 -11.10 -3.46
CA GLY A 201 6.08 -11.71 -4.76
C GLY A 201 5.95 -10.69 -5.89
N ASP A 202 5.41 -11.11 -7.04
CA ASP A 202 5.16 -10.23 -8.19
C ASP A 202 3.78 -9.52 -8.12
N HIS A 203 3.08 -9.59 -6.99
CA HIS A 203 1.73 -9.06 -6.88
C HIS A 203 1.74 -7.54 -6.69
N ALA A 204 1.51 -6.79 -7.77
CA ALA A 204 1.59 -5.32 -7.80
C ALA A 204 0.78 -4.62 -6.67
N GLY A 205 -0.43 -5.10 -6.37
CA GLY A 205 -1.26 -4.55 -5.28
C GLY A 205 -0.60 -4.70 -3.89
N ARG A 206 -0.03 -5.87 -3.59
CA ARG A 206 0.66 -6.14 -2.32
C ARG A 206 1.97 -5.35 -2.22
N GLN A 207 2.74 -5.33 -3.31
CA GLN A 207 3.95 -4.51 -3.40
C GLN A 207 3.65 -3.03 -3.11
N LEU A 208 2.61 -2.47 -3.73
CA LEU A 208 2.21 -1.08 -3.54
C LEU A 208 1.80 -0.76 -2.10
N ARG A 209 1.02 -1.64 -1.46
CA ARG A 209 0.69 -1.53 -0.03
C ARG A 209 1.93 -1.60 0.85
N ARG A 210 2.87 -2.52 0.55
CA ARG A 210 4.13 -2.60 1.31
C ARG A 210 4.97 -1.33 1.16
N LEU A 211 5.12 -0.81 -0.06
CA LEU A 211 5.84 0.45 -0.31
C LEU A 211 5.18 1.64 0.42
N ARG A 212 3.84 1.67 0.49
CA ARG A 212 3.11 2.64 1.31
C ARG A 212 3.49 2.51 2.79
N THR A 213 3.43 1.31 3.36
CA THR A 213 3.81 1.07 4.77
C THR A 213 5.26 1.46 5.05
N ILE A 214 6.20 1.14 4.16
CA ILE A 214 7.61 1.55 4.26
C ILE A 214 7.69 3.08 4.31
N LEU A 215 7.01 3.77 3.40
CA LEU A 215 7.08 5.23 3.30
C LEU A 215 6.43 5.92 4.51
N GLU A 216 5.29 5.42 4.99
CA GLU A 216 4.63 5.90 6.21
C GLU A 216 5.53 5.72 7.43
N THR A 217 6.14 4.55 7.57
CA THR A 217 7.05 4.25 8.70
C THR A 217 8.33 5.08 8.61
N ALA A 218 8.87 5.26 7.41
CA ALA A 218 10.09 6.04 7.20
C ALA A 218 9.87 7.52 7.52
N THR A 219 8.70 8.07 7.17
CA THR A 219 8.43 9.51 7.26
C THR A 219 7.66 9.92 8.51
N GLY A 220 6.83 9.04 9.07
CA GLY A 220 5.86 9.37 10.12
C GLY A 220 4.61 10.10 9.60
N PHE A 221 4.38 10.15 8.29
CA PHE A 221 3.22 10.79 7.66
C PHE A 221 2.37 9.77 6.90
N THR A 222 1.07 10.01 6.80
CA THR A 222 0.16 9.21 5.98
C THR A 222 0.58 9.28 4.51
N ALA A 223 0.64 8.13 3.85
CA ALA A 223 0.94 8.05 2.42
C ALA A 223 -0.33 7.81 1.62
N GLU A 224 -0.45 8.49 0.49
CA GLU A 224 -1.49 8.26 -0.50
C GLU A 224 -1.01 7.21 -1.51
N VAL A 225 -1.90 6.30 -1.89
CA VAL A 225 -1.69 5.43 -3.06
C VAL A 225 -2.24 6.16 -4.28
N ARG A 226 -1.42 6.28 -5.32
CA ARG A 226 -1.85 6.81 -6.61
C ARG A 226 -1.89 5.66 -7.61
N ASP A 227 -3.10 5.19 -7.88
CA ASP A 227 -3.37 4.11 -8.84
C ASP A 227 -2.76 4.40 -10.22
N VAL A 228 -2.71 5.69 -10.61
CA VAL A 228 -2.01 6.13 -11.81
C VAL A 228 -0.50 6.13 -11.55
N GLY A 229 0.14 5.02 -11.89
CA GLY A 229 1.60 4.82 -11.83
C GLY A 229 2.06 3.77 -10.83
N GLY A 230 1.21 3.35 -9.89
CA GLY A 230 1.60 2.35 -8.87
C GLY A 230 2.59 2.93 -7.87
N HIS A 231 2.35 4.17 -7.41
CA HIS A 231 3.24 4.88 -6.49
C HIS A 231 2.59 5.07 -5.12
N ALA A 232 3.36 4.88 -4.06
CA ALA A 232 3.05 5.42 -2.74
C ALA A 232 3.67 6.81 -2.62
N GLY A 233 2.95 7.80 -2.09
CA GLY A 233 3.44 9.17 -1.98
C GLY A 233 3.11 9.83 -0.66
N VAL A 234 4.08 10.52 -0.06
CA VAL A 234 3.91 11.36 1.13
C VAL A 234 4.08 12.81 0.74
N LYS A 235 3.08 13.64 1.09
CA LYS A 235 3.14 15.09 0.93
C LYS A 235 3.62 15.73 2.23
N PHE A 236 4.59 16.62 2.15
CA PHE A 236 5.09 17.35 3.31
C PHE A 236 4.29 18.63 3.59
N PRO A 237 4.31 19.14 4.84
CA PRO A 237 3.74 20.44 5.17
C PRO A 237 4.46 21.56 4.39
N GLN A 238 3.71 22.30 3.57
CA GLN A 238 4.27 23.30 2.64
C GLN A 238 4.87 24.53 3.34
N ASP A 239 4.50 24.74 4.61
CA ASP A 239 5.05 25.78 5.49
C ASP A 239 6.39 25.38 6.13
N GLN A 240 6.75 24.08 6.08
CA GLN A 240 7.97 23.54 6.68
C GLN A 240 8.97 23.05 5.63
N VAL A 241 8.50 22.44 4.54
CA VAL A 241 9.34 22.00 3.42
C VAL A 241 9.00 22.81 2.17
N VAL A 242 9.93 23.65 1.71
CA VAL A 242 9.66 24.63 0.63
C VAL A 242 10.20 24.18 -0.72
N ALA A 243 11.31 23.46 -0.78
CA ALA A 243 11.99 23.11 -2.03
C ALA A 243 11.24 22.09 -2.90
N PHE A 244 10.34 21.29 -2.32
CA PHE A 244 9.49 20.30 -3.01
C PHE A 244 8.30 19.93 -2.12
N ASP A 245 7.23 19.38 -2.72
CA ASP A 245 5.98 19.10 -1.98
C ASP A 245 5.86 17.66 -1.48
N ARG A 246 6.53 16.70 -2.13
CA ARG A 246 6.31 15.27 -1.88
C ARG A 246 7.50 14.39 -2.24
N VAL A 247 7.56 13.24 -1.60
CA VAL A 247 8.35 12.09 -2.03
C VAL A 247 7.43 10.97 -2.51
N SER A 248 7.94 10.10 -3.37
CA SER A 248 7.22 8.92 -3.84
C SER A 248 8.11 7.69 -3.87
N LEU A 249 7.55 6.53 -3.56
CA LEU A 249 8.21 5.22 -3.57
C LEU A 249 7.46 4.29 -4.51
N TYR A 250 8.17 3.67 -5.46
CA TYR A 250 7.59 2.80 -6.49
C TYR A 250 8.59 1.77 -7.00
N ILE A 251 8.12 0.77 -7.75
CA ILE A 251 8.97 -0.20 -8.46
C ILE A 251 9.06 0.21 -9.93
N GLU A 252 10.28 0.27 -10.46
CA GLU A 252 10.55 0.55 -11.87
C GLU A 252 11.62 -0.41 -12.38
N GLY A 253 11.20 -1.34 -13.26
CA GLY A 253 12.05 -2.45 -13.69
C GLY A 253 12.54 -3.23 -12.47
N ASP A 254 13.85 -3.47 -12.41
CA ASP A 254 14.49 -4.23 -11.32
C ASP A 254 14.88 -3.33 -10.12
N ASN A 255 14.20 -2.21 -9.91
CA ASN A 255 14.52 -1.30 -8.81
C ASN A 255 13.30 -0.89 -7.99
N VAL A 256 13.50 -0.74 -6.68
CA VAL A 256 12.68 0.12 -5.82
C VAL A 256 13.26 1.54 -5.90
N VAL A 257 12.44 2.54 -6.20
CA VAL A 257 12.87 3.92 -6.46
C VAL A 257 12.14 4.88 -5.54
N LEU A 258 12.91 5.65 -4.76
CA LEU A 258 12.47 6.85 -4.07
C LEU A 258 12.70 8.05 -4.99
N SER A 259 11.68 8.87 -5.22
CA SER A 259 11.74 10.06 -6.08
C SER A 259 11.20 11.31 -5.40
N ALA A 260 11.79 12.46 -5.72
CA ALA A 260 11.29 13.78 -5.41
C ALA A 260 11.47 14.72 -6.61
N TRP A 261 10.66 15.79 -6.66
CA TRP A 261 10.72 16.80 -7.72
C TRP A 261 10.96 18.21 -7.19
N PRO A 262 12.20 18.57 -6.79
CA PRO A 262 12.53 19.93 -6.41
C PRO A 262 12.33 20.93 -7.54
N ALA A 263 12.18 22.20 -7.14
CA ALA A 263 12.18 23.36 -8.04
C ALA A 263 11.07 23.37 -9.12
N GLU A 264 9.92 22.72 -8.88
CA GLU A 264 8.79 22.77 -9.81
C GLU A 264 8.01 24.10 -9.68
N LEU A 265 7.66 24.49 -8.46
CA LEU A 265 6.85 25.68 -8.19
C LEU A 265 7.70 26.93 -7.91
N ALA A 266 7.08 28.11 -7.97
CA ALA A 266 7.82 29.36 -7.82
C ALA A 266 8.53 29.53 -6.47
N PRO A 267 7.91 29.17 -5.32
CA PRO A 267 8.63 29.14 -4.05
C PRO A 267 9.77 28.11 -4.08
N GLN A 268 9.53 26.94 -4.67
CA GLN A 268 10.49 25.83 -4.74
C GLN A 268 11.75 26.19 -5.53
N TYR A 269 11.63 26.68 -6.77
CA TYR A 269 12.82 27.00 -7.55
C TYR A 269 13.59 28.20 -7.02
N LYS A 270 12.91 29.14 -6.34
CA LYS A 270 13.58 30.22 -5.60
C LYS A 270 14.37 29.67 -4.42
N ARG A 271 13.78 28.73 -3.67
CA ARG A 271 14.45 28.05 -2.56
C ARG A 271 15.71 27.32 -3.04
N VAL A 272 15.63 26.61 -4.16
CA VAL A 272 16.78 25.85 -4.69
C VAL A 272 17.83 26.77 -5.30
N TYR A 273 17.49 27.54 -6.34
CA TYR A 273 18.49 28.21 -7.19
C TYR A 273 18.99 29.57 -6.67
N ALA A 274 18.35 30.17 -5.65
CA ALA A 274 18.88 31.39 -5.03
C ALA A 274 20.16 31.15 -4.22
N HIS A 275 20.49 29.90 -3.90
CA HIS A 275 21.66 29.51 -3.12
C HIS A 275 22.44 28.43 -3.89
N PRO A 276 23.54 28.78 -4.58
CA PRO A 276 24.33 27.83 -5.38
C PRO A 276 24.78 26.60 -4.59
N ASP A 277 25.04 26.74 -3.30
CA ASP A 277 25.45 25.62 -2.44
C ASP A 277 24.41 24.50 -2.36
N ARG A 278 23.10 24.81 -2.46
CA ARG A 278 22.03 23.79 -2.50
C ARG A 278 22.05 23.01 -3.80
N ALA A 279 22.30 23.70 -4.92
CA ALA A 279 22.46 23.07 -6.22
C ALA A 279 23.67 22.12 -6.24
N GLU A 280 24.81 22.54 -5.69
CA GLU A 280 26.00 21.68 -5.55
C GLU A 280 25.77 20.52 -4.58
N ALA A 281 25.08 20.74 -3.45
CA ALA A 281 24.76 19.68 -2.50
C ALA A 281 23.85 18.59 -3.12
N LEU A 282 22.87 18.97 -3.95
CA LEU A 282 22.08 18.01 -4.72
C LEU A 282 22.95 17.18 -5.68
N ILE A 283 23.92 17.83 -6.35
CA ILE A 283 24.84 17.14 -7.26
C ILE A 283 25.74 16.17 -6.48
N ALA A 284 26.23 16.57 -5.31
CA ALA A 284 27.08 15.76 -4.46
C ALA A 284 26.38 14.46 -4.00
N LEU A 285 25.04 14.42 -3.90
CA LEU A 285 24.32 13.17 -3.63
C LEU A 285 24.64 12.08 -4.67
N THR A 286 24.90 12.47 -5.93
CA THR A 286 25.20 11.53 -7.04
C THR A 286 26.58 10.90 -6.96
N GLU A 287 27.43 11.34 -6.03
CA GLU A 287 28.71 10.67 -5.74
C GLU A 287 28.49 9.30 -5.08
N GLU A 288 27.30 9.07 -4.52
CA GLU A 288 26.95 7.80 -3.89
C GLU A 288 26.13 6.88 -4.80
N PRO A 289 26.38 5.56 -4.74
CA PRO A 289 25.66 4.59 -5.58
C PRO A 289 24.14 4.67 -5.45
N GLY A 290 23.47 4.65 -6.59
CA GLY A 290 22.01 4.62 -6.69
C GLY A 290 21.33 5.99 -6.58
N TRP A 291 22.06 7.07 -6.30
CA TRP A 291 21.53 8.43 -6.43
C TRP A 291 21.63 8.93 -7.86
N HIS A 292 20.56 9.55 -8.33
CA HIS A 292 20.53 10.21 -9.62
C HIS A 292 19.87 11.58 -9.52
N VAL A 293 20.41 12.54 -10.25
CA VAL A 293 19.82 13.86 -10.47
C VAL A 293 19.63 14.02 -11.96
N GLN A 294 18.44 14.45 -12.38
CA GLN A 294 18.11 14.70 -13.78
C GLN A 294 17.32 15.99 -13.92
N GLY A 295 17.48 16.66 -15.06
CA GLY A 295 16.62 17.79 -15.41
C GLY A 295 15.19 17.32 -15.66
N ASN A 296 14.22 18.03 -15.11
CA ASN A 296 12.80 17.81 -15.33
C ASN A 296 12.13 19.09 -15.89
N PHE A 297 12.86 19.80 -16.75
CA PHE A 297 12.40 21.03 -17.37
C PHE A 297 11.07 20.81 -18.10
N HIS A 298 10.16 21.75 -17.92
CA HIS A 298 8.92 21.79 -18.68
C HIS A 298 8.32 23.18 -18.75
N LEU A 299 7.41 23.35 -19.71
CA LEU A 299 6.52 24.49 -19.76
C LEU A 299 5.13 24.05 -19.30
N ALA A 300 4.52 24.88 -18.47
CA ALA A 300 3.22 24.62 -17.86
C ALA A 300 2.32 25.84 -17.96
N PHE A 301 1.04 25.66 -17.65
CA PHE A 301 0.11 26.76 -17.39
C PHE A 301 -0.64 26.49 -16.09
N TRP A 302 -1.44 27.46 -15.63
CA TRP A 302 -2.16 27.34 -14.37
C TRP A 302 -3.00 26.06 -14.32
N ARG A 303 -2.76 25.21 -13.31
CA ARG A 303 -3.43 23.92 -13.08
C ARG A 303 -3.25 22.85 -14.18
N SER A 304 -2.25 23.00 -15.06
CA SER A 304 -1.96 21.96 -16.07
C SER A 304 -1.55 20.64 -15.39
N SER A 305 -2.25 19.55 -15.70
CA SER A 305 -1.84 18.20 -15.32
C SER A 305 -0.58 17.76 -16.10
N GLY A 306 0.05 16.65 -15.68
CA GLY A 306 1.25 16.13 -16.34
C GLY A 306 1.14 16.06 -17.88
N PRO A 307 0.10 15.39 -18.44
CA PRO A 307 -0.11 15.29 -19.89
C PRO A 307 -0.37 16.63 -20.62
N GLN A 308 -0.67 17.70 -19.89
CA GLN A 308 -0.93 19.03 -20.47
C GLN A 308 0.30 19.93 -20.49
N ARG A 309 1.42 19.48 -19.93
CA ARG A 309 2.69 20.22 -19.90
C ARG A 309 3.53 19.84 -21.12
N TRP A 310 4.38 20.76 -21.57
CA TRP A 310 5.36 20.46 -22.60
C TRP A 310 6.68 20.06 -21.97
N TYR A 311 7.10 18.82 -22.23
CA TYR A 311 8.37 18.25 -21.80
C TYR A 311 9.25 18.02 -23.02
N PRO A 312 10.36 18.76 -23.19
CA PRO A 312 11.40 18.38 -24.14
C PRO A 312 12.19 17.19 -23.61
N THR A 313 12.95 16.56 -24.53
CA THR A 313 13.84 15.44 -24.23
C THR A 313 14.93 15.87 -23.26
N ARG A 314 15.17 15.08 -22.22
CA ARG A 314 16.25 15.29 -21.25
C ARG A 314 17.61 14.97 -21.90
N ARG A 315 18.35 16.00 -22.32
CA ARG A 315 19.63 15.86 -23.04
C ARG A 315 20.86 16.17 -22.18
N LEU A 316 20.68 17.02 -21.18
CA LEU A 316 21.79 17.47 -20.34
C LEU A 316 22.08 16.45 -19.24
N PRO A 317 23.36 16.20 -18.91
CA PRO A 317 23.72 15.59 -17.64
C PRO A 317 23.10 16.38 -16.49
N GLY A 318 22.58 15.69 -15.48
CA GLY A 318 21.86 16.34 -14.37
C GLY A 318 22.68 17.42 -13.66
N SER A 319 23.97 17.17 -13.44
CA SER A 319 24.88 18.15 -12.83
C SER A 319 25.04 19.41 -13.69
N THR A 320 25.16 19.26 -15.01
CA THR A 320 25.19 20.39 -15.95
C THR A 320 23.89 21.17 -15.92
N TYR A 321 22.75 20.48 -15.98
CA TYR A 321 21.43 21.10 -15.92
C TYR A 321 21.22 21.93 -14.65
N VAL A 322 21.53 21.35 -13.48
CA VAL A 322 21.31 22.00 -12.18
C VAL A 322 22.20 23.23 -12.03
N ARG A 323 23.48 23.16 -12.42
CA ARG A 323 24.38 24.33 -12.41
C ARG A 323 23.93 25.43 -13.37
N GLN A 324 23.52 25.07 -14.58
CA GLN A 324 23.00 26.04 -15.54
C GLN A 324 21.79 26.81 -15.00
N TRP A 325 20.91 26.16 -14.25
CA TRP A 325 19.75 26.82 -13.69
C TRP A 325 20.04 27.81 -12.56
N VAL A 326 21.21 27.74 -11.92
CA VAL A 326 21.66 28.80 -11.00
C VAL A 326 21.84 30.11 -11.78
N ASP A 327 22.57 30.08 -12.89
CA ASP A 327 22.78 31.26 -13.75
C ASP A 327 21.46 31.74 -14.39
N ASP A 328 20.69 30.82 -14.96
CA ASP A 328 19.44 31.16 -15.64
C ASP A 328 18.39 31.70 -14.66
N PHE A 329 18.40 31.25 -13.40
CA PHE A 329 17.57 31.83 -12.36
C PHE A 329 17.99 33.27 -12.03
N SER A 330 19.30 33.53 -11.88
CA SER A 330 19.83 34.88 -11.67
C SER A 330 19.49 35.84 -12.82
N ASP A 331 19.44 35.32 -14.06
CA ASP A 331 19.03 36.06 -15.25
C ASP A 331 17.50 36.22 -15.41
N GLY A 332 16.71 35.74 -14.45
CA GLY A 332 15.25 35.85 -14.48
C GLY A 332 14.58 34.99 -15.57
N ARG A 333 15.19 33.86 -15.95
CA ARG A 333 14.65 32.95 -16.97
C ARG A 333 13.48 32.08 -16.47
N ALA A 334 13.41 31.82 -15.17
CA ALA A 334 12.34 31.03 -14.56
C ALA A 334 11.06 31.85 -14.30
N GLY A 335 9.90 31.18 -14.34
CA GLY A 335 8.62 31.77 -13.94
C GLY A 335 7.70 32.16 -15.10
N ARG A 336 6.73 33.02 -14.78
CA ARG A 336 5.59 33.30 -15.65
C ARG A 336 5.96 34.24 -16.80
N ARG A 337 5.57 33.86 -18.03
CA ARG A 337 5.86 34.55 -19.29
C ARG A 337 4.58 34.69 -20.13
N PRO A 338 4.43 35.75 -20.94
CA PRO A 338 3.33 35.89 -21.88
C PRO A 338 3.48 34.91 -23.06
N ARG A 339 2.38 34.34 -23.54
CA ARG A 339 2.33 33.34 -24.63
C ARG A 339 3.10 33.77 -25.87
N LYS A 340 3.09 35.07 -26.21
CA LYS A 340 3.82 35.63 -27.37
C LYS A 340 5.33 35.32 -27.35
N GLU A 341 5.94 35.14 -26.18
CA GLU A 341 7.37 34.79 -26.08
C GLU A 341 7.69 33.37 -26.57
N LEU A 342 6.69 32.48 -26.68
CA LEU A 342 6.90 31.16 -27.27
C LEU A 342 7.33 31.25 -28.74
N ASN A 343 6.97 32.33 -29.43
CA ASN A 343 7.35 32.60 -30.82
C ASN A 343 8.55 33.53 -30.94
N ASP A 344 9.15 33.96 -29.82
CA ASP A 344 10.33 34.81 -29.82
C ASP A 344 11.59 33.99 -30.15
N SER A 345 12.29 34.41 -31.21
CA SER A 345 13.59 33.85 -31.61
C SER A 345 14.63 33.83 -30.49
N LEU A 346 14.63 34.82 -29.59
CA LEU A 346 15.57 34.87 -28.47
C LEU A 346 15.25 33.82 -27.40
N PHE A 347 13.95 33.59 -27.14
CA PHE A 347 13.52 32.56 -26.20
C PHE A 347 13.82 31.16 -26.73
N ARG A 348 13.48 30.88 -28.00
CA ARG A 348 13.78 29.59 -28.66
C ARG A 348 15.29 29.37 -28.77
N GLY A 349 16.02 30.39 -29.18
CA GLY A 349 17.48 30.37 -29.25
C GLY A 349 18.12 30.05 -27.90
N TRP A 350 17.61 30.64 -26.80
CA TRP A 350 18.06 30.31 -25.45
C TRP A 350 17.80 28.85 -25.06
N LEU A 351 16.59 28.31 -25.32
CA LEU A 351 16.29 26.90 -25.05
C LEU A 351 17.27 25.94 -25.77
N ILE A 352 17.56 26.24 -27.04
CA ILE A 352 18.47 25.42 -27.86
C ILE A 352 19.92 25.59 -27.41
N GLN A 353 20.38 26.82 -27.21
CA GLN A 353 21.76 27.13 -26.83
C GLN A 353 22.12 26.54 -25.45
N ARG A 354 21.19 26.56 -24.50
CA ARG A 354 21.39 25.95 -23.17
C ARG A 354 21.24 24.43 -23.21
N GLY A 355 20.61 23.88 -24.26
CA GLY A 355 20.37 22.45 -24.40
C GLY A 355 19.11 21.96 -23.65
N TYR A 356 18.20 22.87 -23.29
CA TYR A 356 16.91 22.53 -22.68
C TYR A 356 15.94 21.92 -23.70
N ALA A 357 16.12 22.20 -25.00
CA ALA A 357 15.39 21.57 -26.09
C ALA A 357 16.28 21.51 -27.34
N ALA A 358 16.00 20.58 -28.26
CA ALA A 358 16.61 20.62 -29.60
C ALA A 358 15.75 21.42 -30.59
N ASP A 359 16.38 21.86 -31.67
CA ASP A 359 15.71 22.52 -32.80
C ASP A 359 14.56 21.66 -33.37
N ALA A 360 14.79 20.35 -33.48
CA ALA A 360 13.77 19.38 -33.92
C ALA A 360 12.53 19.31 -33.01
N GLU A 361 12.58 19.84 -31.79
CA GLU A 361 11.48 19.82 -30.81
C GLU A 361 10.65 21.11 -30.86
N MET A 362 11.03 22.12 -31.66
CA MET A 362 10.27 23.36 -31.78
C MET A 362 8.88 23.15 -32.38
N GLY A 363 8.72 22.15 -33.26
CA GLY A 363 7.40 21.80 -33.81
C GLY A 363 6.43 21.28 -32.73
N SER A 364 6.90 20.48 -31.77
CA SER A 364 6.04 20.02 -30.67
C SER A 364 5.72 21.14 -29.68
N LEU A 365 6.64 22.11 -29.54
CA LEU A 365 6.39 23.35 -28.79
C LEU A 365 5.29 24.19 -29.46
N ASP A 366 5.29 24.28 -30.79
CA ASP A 366 4.23 24.95 -31.56
C ASP A 366 2.87 24.27 -31.35
N GLU A 367 2.82 22.94 -31.48
CA GLU A 367 1.60 22.16 -31.24
C GLU A 367 1.07 22.30 -29.80
N TRP A 368 1.96 22.36 -28.81
CA TRP A 368 1.56 22.63 -27.43
C TRP A 368 1.08 24.07 -27.24
N SER A 369 1.78 25.03 -27.86
CA SER A 369 1.44 26.46 -27.81
C SER A 369 0.05 26.71 -28.38
N ASP A 370 -0.30 26.08 -29.50
CA ASP A 370 -1.63 26.23 -30.14
C ASP A 370 -2.78 25.74 -29.25
N ARG A 371 -2.50 24.77 -28.38
CA ARG A 371 -3.46 24.20 -27.43
C ARG A 371 -3.49 24.93 -26.09
N LEU A 372 -2.65 25.94 -25.88
CA LEU A 372 -2.65 26.71 -24.63
C LEU A 372 -4.01 27.40 -24.42
N PRO A 373 -4.71 27.10 -23.32
CA PRO A 373 -5.98 27.78 -23.01
C PRO A 373 -5.76 29.18 -22.41
N MET A 374 -4.51 29.59 -22.17
CA MET A 374 -4.15 30.78 -21.40
C MET A 374 -3.18 31.70 -22.17
N GLU A 375 -3.21 32.99 -21.86
CA GLU A 375 -2.30 34.02 -22.39
C GLU A 375 -0.89 33.99 -21.78
N LYS A 376 -0.66 33.11 -20.81
CA LYS A 376 0.60 33.01 -20.07
C LYS A 376 0.98 31.54 -19.89
N PHE A 377 2.27 31.29 -19.91
CA PHE A 377 2.87 30.02 -19.53
C PHE A 377 3.90 30.25 -18.42
N ASP A 378 4.32 29.19 -17.77
CA ASP A 378 5.35 29.20 -16.74
C ASP A 378 6.53 28.35 -17.21
N VAL A 379 7.74 28.92 -17.14
CA VAL A 379 9.01 28.21 -17.32
C VAL A 379 9.37 27.51 -16.01
N ARG A 380 9.40 26.18 -16.00
CA ARG A 380 9.55 25.36 -14.79
C ARG A 380 10.91 24.66 -14.79
N PRO A 381 11.88 25.13 -13.98
CA PRO A 381 13.22 24.56 -13.90
C PRO A 381 13.30 23.36 -12.96
N SER A 382 12.29 22.48 -13.02
CA SER A 382 12.16 21.35 -12.10
C SER A 382 13.34 20.38 -12.26
N ILE A 383 13.67 19.71 -11.16
CA ILE A 383 14.68 18.66 -11.05
C ILE A 383 13.94 17.39 -10.67
N GLN A 384 14.39 16.23 -11.15
CA GLN A 384 14.05 14.95 -10.55
C GLN A 384 15.28 14.43 -9.80
N VAL A 385 15.09 14.11 -8.52
CA VAL A 385 16.10 13.46 -7.70
C VAL A 385 15.58 12.09 -7.34
N THR A 386 16.37 11.05 -7.56
CA THR A 386 16.01 9.68 -7.23
C THR A 386 17.09 8.97 -6.43
N ARG A 387 16.66 8.03 -5.58
CA ARG A 387 17.51 7.02 -4.95
C ARG A 387 16.91 5.65 -5.27
N SER A 388 17.71 4.73 -5.81
CA SER A 388 17.23 3.42 -6.24
C SER A 388 17.96 2.25 -5.59
N TRP A 389 17.23 1.22 -5.17
CA TRP A 389 17.76 -0.04 -4.70
C TRP A 389 17.41 -1.13 -5.69
N GLN A 390 18.37 -1.99 -6.04
CA GLN A 390 18.09 -3.20 -6.79
C GLN A 390 17.04 -4.02 -6.05
N TYR A 391 16.02 -4.51 -6.76
CA TYR A 391 14.84 -5.10 -6.17
C TYR A 391 15.19 -6.31 -5.29
N THR A 392 16.10 -7.18 -5.75
CA THR A 392 16.59 -8.33 -4.98
C THR A 392 17.21 -7.95 -3.65
N ASP A 393 17.97 -6.85 -3.62
CA ASP A 393 18.57 -6.37 -2.38
C ASP A 393 17.55 -5.66 -1.50
N ALA A 394 16.61 -4.93 -2.11
CA ALA A 394 15.51 -4.27 -1.40
C ALA A 394 14.65 -5.30 -0.66
N VAL A 395 14.34 -6.44 -1.29
CA VAL A 395 13.65 -7.58 -0.66
C VAL A 395 14.41 -8.06 0.59
N THR A 396 15.72 -8.29 0.46
CA THR A 396 16.55 -8.76 1.59
C THR A 396 16.58 -7.74 2.73
N ARG A 397 16.71 -6.45 2.43
CA ARG A 397 16.74 -5.36 3.42
C ARG A 397 15.38 -5.10 4.06
N ASP A 398 14.29 -5.35 3.34
CA ASP A 398 12.94 -5.12 3.87
C ASP A 398 12.58 -6.11 4.98
N ARG A 399 12.99 -7.39 4.83
CA ARG A 399 12.80 -8.44 5.84
C ARG A 399 13.39 -8.09 7.21
N THR A 400 14.47 -7.31 7.23
CA THR A 400 15.15 -6.90 8.47
C THR A 400 14.78 -5.48 8.92
N GLY A 401 13.88 -4.80 8.19
CA GLY A 401 13.52 -3.40 8.42
C GLY A 401 14.58 -2.39 7.97
N GLN A 402 15.70 -2.85 7.42
CA GLN A 402 16.79 -2.00 6.96
C GLN A 402 16.38 -1.09 5.79
N LEU A 403 15.53 -1.57 4.88
CA LEU A 403 15.06 -0.77 3.74
C LEU A 403 14.33 0.50 4.22
N THR A 404 13.47 0.38 5.23
CA THR A 404 12.74 1.50 5.83
C THR A 404 13.69 2.53 6.44
N ALA A 405 14.74 2.09 7.14
CA ALA A 405 15.76 2.98 7.67
C ALA A 405 16.52 3.71 6.55
N GLU A 406 16.92 3.00 5.50
CA GLU A 406 17.61 3.59 4.34
C GLU A 406 16.73 4.57 3.56
N VAL A 407 15.42 4.32 3.44
CA VAL A 407 14.46 5.27 2.85
C VAL A 407 14.38 6.53 3.70
N ARG A 408 14.27 6.41 5.04
CA ARG A 408 14.28 7.56 5.97
C ARG A 408 15.56 8.37 5.82
N ASP A 409 16.71 7.71 5.80
CA ASP A 409 18.01 8.36 5.67
C ASP A 409 18.16 9.05 4.32
N ALA A 410 17.70 8.42 3.23
CA ALA A 410 17.71 9.05 1.90
C ALA A 410 16.87 10.33 1.86
N ILE A 411 15.68 10.31 2.46
CA ILE A 411 14.81 11.50 2.55
C ILE A 411 15.50 12.61 3.37
N ASN A 412 16.04 12.28 4.54
CA ASN A 412 16.77 13.24 5.39
C ASN A 412 17.98 13.85 4.68
N ARG A 413 18.71 13.06 3.89
CA ARG A 413 19.83 13.58 3.09
C ARG A 413 19.39 14.52 1.99
N LEU A 414 18.28 14.23 1.32
CA LEU A 414 17.69 15.15 0.36
C LEU A 414 17.25 16.46 1.03
N LEU A 415 16.58 16.37 2.19
CA LEU A 415 16.19 17.53 2.98
C LEU A 415 17.42 18.36 3.39
N SER A 416 18.47 17.72 3.91
CA SER A 416 19.75 18.37 4.25
C SER A 416 20.41 19.06 3.06
N ALA A 417 20.46 18.42 1.90
CA ALA A 417 21.04 19.00 0.68
C ALA A 417 20.30 20.27 0.23
N LEU A 418 19.00 20.36 0.56
CA LEU A 418 18.14 21.48 0.25
C LEU A 418 18.02 22.49 1.41
N ASP A 419 18.73 22.26 2.52
CA ASP A 419 18.64 23.05 3.75
C ASP A 419 17.18 23.11 4.26
N GLU A 420 16.44 22.01 4.14
CA GLU A 420 15.10 21.84 4.70
C GLU A 420 15.16 21.15 6.07
N PRO A 421 14.15 21.34 6.94
CA PRO A 421 14.09 20.64 8.23
C PRO A 421 14.12 19.12 8.06
N GLN A 422 14.73 18.41 9.01
CA GLN A 422 14.78 16.95 8.99
C GLN A 422 13.40 16.36 9.33
N LEU A 423 13.15 15.10 8.96
CA LEU A 423 11.87 14.43 9.22
C LEU A 423 11.43 14.48 10.69
N HIS A 424 12.36 14.44 11.64
CA HIS A 424 12.05 14.48 13.08
C HIS A 424 11.68 15.87 13.59
N ASP A 425 12.02 16.92 12.85
CA ASP A 425 11.66 18.32 13.15
C ASP A 425 10.30 18.70 12.54
N LEU A 426 9.81 17.89 11.59
CA LEU A 426 8.54 18.16 10.93
C LEU A 426 7.37 17.79 11.83
N THR A 427 6.39 18.68 11.87
CA THR A 427 5.11 18.46 12.56
C THR A 427 4.01 18.17 11.54
N GLN A 428 3.13 17.22 11.84
CA GLN A 428 1.92 17.02 11.05
C GLN A 428 1.05 18.28 11.17
N SER A 429 0.96 19.03 10.07
CA SER A 429 -0.04 20.09 9.97
C SER A 429 -1.39 19.40 9.78
N TYR A 430 -2.20 19.35 10.83
CA TYR A 430 -3.63 19.08 10.69
C TYR A 430 -4.23 20.27 9.96
N ALA A 431 -4.36 20.15 8.64
CA ALA A 431 -5.18 21.06 7.88
C ALA A 431 -6.64 20.67 8.12
N ASP A 432 -7.39 21.53 8.82
CA ASP A 432 -8.86 21.52 8.86
C ASP A 432 -9.47 21.61 7.45
#